data_AF-A0A483CSA4-F1
#
_entry.id   AF-A0A483CSA4-F1
#
_cell.length_a   1.000
_cell.length_b   1.000
_cell.length_c   1.000
_cell.angle_alpha   90.00
_cell.angle_beta   90.00
_cell.angle_gamma   90.00
#
_symmetry.space_group_name_H-M   'P 1'
#
loop_
_entity.id
_entity.type
_entity.pdbx_description
1 polymer ?
#
loop_
_entity_poly.entity_id
_entity_poly.type
_entity_poly.pdbx_seq_one_letter_code
_entity_poly.pdbx_strand_id
1 'polypeptide(L)'
;MAYKPQFGPGTSAVAENRRKQMNPGYQLSKIRDVTDEDVVLILGHRAPGAAYPTAHPPLAEQQEPDCPVRKLVTPTDGAKAGDRVRYIQFADSMFNAPSQPYQRTYMECYRFRGIDPGTLSGRQIVECRERDLESYSKELINTEVFDPALVSCRGATVHGHSLRLAEDGMMFDMLQRCVLGADGVVKYVKNQIGEPLDRAVEVGKPMDAEWLKANTTIFHSLAGTAFRDDQEYVEYVQRIHSLRTKYGFMPKEE
;
A
#
# COMPACT_ATOMS: atom_id res chain seq x y z
N MET A 1 -26.21 -5.58 20.43
CA MET A 1 -24.83 -5.11 20.67
C MET A 1 -24.23 -4.71 19.33
N ALA A 2 -23.52 -3.59 19.24
CA ALA A 2 -22.81 -3.22 18.00
C ALA A 2 -21.63 -4.19 17.78
N TYR A 3 -21.38 -4.57 16.54
CA TYR A 3 -20.25 -5.43 16.18
C TYR A 3 -18.93 -4.65 16.32
N LYS A 4 -17.94 -5.22 17.01
CA LYS A 4 -16.58 -4.68 17.12
C LYS A 4 -15.62 -5.53 16.27
N PRO A 5 -15.09 -5.01 15.15
CA PRO A 5 -14.13 -5.74 14.32
C PRO A 5 -12.85 -6.09 15.10
N GLN A 6 -12.33 -7.30 14.88
CA GLN A 6 -11.08 -7.78 15.48
C GLN A 6 -9.88 -7.69 14.52
N PHE A 7 -10.15 -7.52 13.22
CA PHE A 7 -9.20 -7.40 12.10
C PHE A 7 -8.29 -8.61 11.83
N GLY A 8 -7.64 -9.18 12.84
CA GLY A 8 -6.77 -10.35 12.68
C GLY A 8 -6.29 -10.95 14.00
N PRO A 9 -5.84 -12.22 14.00
CA PRO A 9 -5.36 -12.93 15.18
C PRO A 9 -3.94 -12.50 15.58
N GLY A 10 -3.46 -13.02 16.71
CA GLY A 10 -2.05 -13.02 17.09
C GLY A 10 -1.72 -12.06 18.22
N THR A 11 -0.72 -12.42 19.03
CA THR A 11 -0.31 -11.67 20.23
C THR A 11 1.00 -10.91 20.05
N SER A 12 1.69 -11.07 18.93
CA SER A 12 2.95 -10.39 18.66
C SER A 12 2.78 -8.90 18.28
N ALA A 13 3.87 -8.14 18.35
CA ALA A 13 3.90 -6.77 17.84
C ALA A 13 3.58 -6.70 16.34
N VAL A 14 4.04 -7.70 15.57
CA VAL A 14 3.72 -7.81 14.13
C VAL A 14 2.22 -7.94 13.91
N ALA A 15 1.54 -8.81 14.67
CA ALA A 15 0.08 -8.98 14.59
C ALA A 15 -0.67 -7.69 15.00
N GLU A 16 -0.19 -6.99 16.03
CA GLU A 16 -0.75 -5.71 16.44
C GLU A 16 -0.60 -4.62 15.37
N ASN A 17 0.56 -4.53 14.72
CA ASN A 17 0.78 -3.59 13.61
C ASN A 17 -0.16 -3.87 12.43
N ARG A 18 -0.41 -5.16 12.12
CA ARG A 18 -1.40 -5.55 11.09
C ARG A 18 -2.80 -5.06 11.44
N ARG A 19 -3.24 -5.24 12.70
CA ARG A 19 -4.54 -4.74 13.17
C ARG A 19 -4.64 -3.21 13.13
N LYS A 20 -3.60 -2.50 13.59
CA LYS A 20 -3.53 -1.04 13.53
C LYS A 20 -3.67 -0.52 12.10
N GLN A 21 -2.91 -1.09 11.17
CA GLN A 21 -3.00 -0.71 9.75
C GLN A 21 -4.41 -1.00 9.20
N MET A 22 -5.04 -2.13 9.53
CA MET A 22 -6.41 -2.43 9.05
C MET A 22 -7.52 -1.61 9.71
N ASN A 23 -7.31 -1.04 10.90
CA ASN A 23 -8.36 -0.36 11.65
C ASN A 23 -8.54 1.10 11.20
N PRO A 24 -9.67 1.48 10.57
CA PRO A 24 -9.89 2.87 10.13
C PRO A 24 -9.97 3.88 11.30
N GLY A 25 -10.26 3.41 12.51
CA GLY A 25 -10.22 4.23 13.73
C GLY A 25 -8.82 4.47 14.30
N TYR A 26 -7.79 3.80 13.75
CA TYR A 26 -6.40 4.10 14.05
C TYR A 26 -5.86 5.10 13.02
N GLN A 27 -5.35 6.23 13.50
CA GLN A 27 -4.71 7.25 12.67
C GLN A 27 -3.28 6.85 12.36
N LEU A 28 -2.98 6.64 11.07
CA LEU A 28 -1.60 6.39 10.64
C LEU A 28 -0.74 7.62 10.92
N SER A 29 0.43 7.41 11.52
CA SER A 29 1.34 8.49 11.90
C SER A 29 1.91 9.17 10.67
N LYS A 30 1.71 10.48 10.52
CA LYS A 30 2.36 11.28 9.46
C LYS A 30 3.84 11.48 9.83
N ILE A 31 4.74 11.06 8.97
CA ILE A 31 6.19 11.08 9.22
C ILE A 31 6.97 11.96 8.24
N ARG A 32 6.31 12.43 7.17
CA ARG A 32 6.87 13.36 6.18
C ARG A 32 5.75 14.15 5.51
N ASP A 33 6.12 15.08 4.63
CA ASP A 33 5.17 15.93 3.89
C ASP A 33 5.61 16.15 2.44
N VAL A 34 5.30 15.18 1.60
CA VAL A 34 5.42 15.21 0.14
C VAL A 34 4.20 15.94 -0.42
N THR A 35 4.45 16.95 -1.25
CA THR A 35 3.38 17.82 -1.79
C THR A 35 2.49 17.09 -2.81
N ASP A 36 1.32 17.66 -3.13
CA ASP A 36 0.45 17.11 -4.18
C ASP A 36 1.17 17.09 -5.54
N GLU A 37 1.93 18.15 -5.84
CA GLU A 37 2.74 18.27 -7.06
C GLU A 37 3.77 17.15 -7.15
N ASP A 38 4.47 16.88 -6.05
CA ASP A 38 5.48 15.84 -5.95
C ASP A 38 4.91 14.43 -6.08
N VAL A 39 3.74 14.17 -5.50
CA VAL A 39 3.04 12.89 -5.67
C VAL A 39 2.68 12.68 -7.14
N VAL A 40 2.17 13.71 -7.82
CA VAL A 40 1.86 13.65 -9.27
C VAL A 40 3.12 13.34 -10.09
N LEU A 41 4.26 13.97 -9.76
CA LEU A 41 5.54 13.70 -10.41
C LEU A 41 6.00 12.25 -10.22
N ILE A 42 5.94 11.72 -8.99
CA ILE A 42 6.29 10.32 -8.70
C ILE A 42 5.38 9.36 -9.48
N LEU A 43 4.08 9.66 -9.54
CA LEU A 43 3.10 8.83 -10.24
C LEU A 43 3.31 8.83 -11.75
N GLY A 44 3.68 9.97 -12.35
CA GLY A 44 4.01 10.07 -13.77
C GLY A 44 2.83 9.90 -14.72
N HIS A 45 1.59 10.10 -14.27
CA HIS A 45 0.40 9.93 -15.11
C HIS A 45 0.02 11.19 -15.89
N ARG A 46 0.28 12.36 -15.30
CA ARG A 46 -0.02 13.69 -15.86
C ARG A 46 1.01 14.70 -15.34
N ALA A 47 1.10 15.84 -16.01
CA ALA A 47 1.87 16.97 -15.48
C ALA A 47 1.12 17.61 -14.29
N PRO A 48 1.83 18.10 -13.25
CA PRO A 48 1.20 18.86 -12.20
C PRO A 48 0.49 20.12 -12.73
N GLY A 49 -0.65 20.47 -12.13
CA GLY A 49 -1.52 21.56 -12.61
C GLY A 49 -2.35 21.26 -13.86
N ALA A 50 -2.07 20.19 -14.59
CA ALA A 50 -2.91 19.78 -15.72
C ALA A 50 -4.29 19.28 -15.24
N ALA A 51 -5.33 19.50 -16.04
CA ALA A 51 -6.66 18.97 -15.79
C ALA A 51 -6.66 17.43 -15.81
N TYR A 52 -7.52 16.81 -14.99
CA TYR A 52 -7.71 15.35 -14.99
C TYR A 52 -8.33 14.89 -16.31
N PRO A 53 -7.69 13.97 -17.05
CA PRO A 53 -8.30 13.35 -18.22
C PRO A 53 -9.48 12.46 -17.82
N THR A 54 -10.53 12.47 -18.64
CA THR A 54 -11.72 11.64 -18.43
C THR A 54 -11.71 10.40 -19.32
N ALA A 55 -12.23 9.28 -18.80
CA ALA A 55 -12.50 8.07 -19.58
C ALA A 55 -13.96 8.02 -20.07
N HIS A 56 -14.84 8.80 -19.45
CA HIS A 56 -16.23 8.98 -19.85
C HIS A 56 -16.75 10.34 -19.36
N PRO A 57 -17.86 10.88 -19.89
CA PRO A 57 -18.46 12.11 -19.38
C PRO A 57 -18.77 12.05 -17.87
N PRO A 58 -18.86 13.18 -17.16
CA PRO A 58 -19.31 13.19 -15.77
C PRO A 58 -20.65 12.48 -15.57
N LEU A 59 -20.85 11.85 -14.41
CA LEU A 59 -22.09 11.10 -14.14
C LEU A 59 -23.35 11.99 -14.18
N ALA A 60 -23.22 13.27 -13.84
CA ALA A 60 -24.32 14.24 -13.93
C ALA A 60 -24.78 14.52 -15.38
N GLU A 61 -23.93 14.23 -16.36
CA GLU A 61 -24.21 14.38 -17.79
C GLU A 61 -24.61 13.05 -18.45
N GLN A 62 -24.54 11.94 -17.71
CA GLN A 62 -24.87 10.60 -18.21
C GLN A 62 -26.24 10.15 -17.72
N GLN A 63 -26.97 9.46 -18.60
CA GLN A 63 -28.13 8.69 -18.18
C GLN A 63 -27.66 7.35 -17.62
N GLU A 64 -27.58 7.25 -16.30
CA GLU A 64 -27.33 5.97 -15.65
C GLU A 64 -28.57 5.06 -15.73
N PRO A 65 -28.40 3.73 -15.85
CA PRO A 65 -29.52 2.81 -15.77
C PRO A 65 -30.27 2.94 -14.44
N ASP A 66 -31.59 2.79 -14.48
CA ASP A 66 -32.43 2.79 -13.27
C ASP A 66 -32.16 1.53 -12.42
N CYS A 67 -31.12 1.61 -11.60
CA CYS A 67 -30.60 0.52 -10.79
C CYS A 67 -30.69 0.88 -9.30
N PRO A 68 -31.48 0.15 -8.49
CA PRO A 68 -31.63 0.46 -7.07
C PRO A 68 -30.30 0.36 -6.30
N VAL A 69 -29.40 -0.53 -6.70
CA VAL A 69 -28.07 -0.67 -6.07
C VAL A 69 -27.20 0.58 -6.31
N ARG A 70 -27.22 1.15 -7.53
CA ARG A 70 -26.47 2.39 -7.83
C ARG A 70 -26.94 3.56 -6.98
N LYS A 71 -28.24 3.66 -6.74
CA LYS A 71 -28.85 4.71 -5.90
C LYS A 71 -28.43 4.63 -4.42
N LEU A 72 -28.04 3.45 -3.94
CA LEU A 72 -27.58 3.23 -2.55
C LEU A 72 -26.09 3.52 -2.35
N VAL A 73 -25.28 3.50 -3.41
CA VAL A 73 -23.82 3.59 -3.31
C VAL A 73 -23.34 4.94 -3.84
N THR A 74 -22.83 5.78 -2.94
CA THR A 74 -22.30 7.10 -3.32
C THR A 74 -21.02 6.96 -4.15
N PRO A 75 -20.94 7.48 -5.40
CA PRO A 75 -19.71 7.44 -6.18
C PRO A 75 -18.60 8.27 -5.51
N THR A 76 -17.34 7.90 -5.74
CA THR A 76 -16.19 8.73 -5.38
C THR A 76 -16.13 9.98 -6.27
N ASP A 77 -15.31 10.96 -5.92
CA ASP A 77 -15.24 12.20 -6.70
C ASP A 77 -14.61 11.97 -8.08
N GLY A 78 -13.61 11.08 -8.18
CA GLY A 78 -13.08 10.66 -9.46
C GLY A 78 -14.10 9.93 -10.33
N ALA A 79 -14.98 9.12 -9.72
CA ALA A 79 -16.05 8.44 -10.46
C ALA A 79 -17.12 9.43 -10.96
N LYS A 80 -17.54 10.40 -10.13
CA LYS A 80 -18.49 11.47 -10.52
C LYS A 80 -17.98 12.27 -11.70
N ALA A 81 -16.69 12.61 -11.70
CA ALA A 81 -16.06 13.40 -12.76
C ALA A 81 -15.72 12.60 -14.02
N GLY A 82 -15.77 11.27 -13.93
CA GLY A 82 -15.42 10.39 -15.04
C GLY A 82 -13.92 10.28 -15.32
N ASP A 83 -13.09 10.55 -14.31
CA ASP A 83 -11.63 10.44 -14.41
C ASP A 83 -11.21 9.06 -14.94
N ARG A 84 -10.15 8.99 -15.73
CA ARG A 84 -9.56 7.69 -16.08
C ARG A 84 -9.07 6.93 -14.83
N VAL A 85 -8.97 5.61 -14.95
CA VAL A 85 -8.35 4.76 -13.93
C VAL A 85 -6.84 4.75 -14.16
N ARG A 86 -6.08 4.98 -13.09
CA ARG A 86 -4.60 4.95 -13.04
C ARG A 86 -4.15 4.14 -11.84
N TYR A 87 -2.83 4.03 -11.62
CA TYR A 87 -2.30 3.17 -10.58
C TYR A 87 -1.09 3.73 -9.81
N ILE A 88 -0.92 3.23 -8.60
CA ILE A 88 0.35 3.29 -7.87
C ILE A 88 0.74 1.87 -7.51
N GLN A 89 2.03 1.56 -7.61
CA GLN A 89 2.55 0.24 -7.28
C GLN A 89 3.77 0.36 -6.40
N PHE A 90 3.81 -0.38 -5.28
CA PHE A 90 4.91 -0.42 -4.34
C PHE A 90 5.67 -1.74 -4.46
N ALA A 91 6.99 -1.69 -4.26
CA ALA A 91 7.77 -2.83 -3.80
C ALA A 91 8.14 -2.61 -2.33
N ASP A 92 7.99 -3.64 -1.50
CA ASP A 92 8.28 -3.61 -0.07
C ASP A 92 9.39 -4.61 0.25
N SER A 93 10.48 -4.18 0.86
CA SER A 93 11.57 -5.08 1.26
C SER A 93 11.11 -6.10 2.29
N MET A 94 11.57 -7.35 2.13
CA MET A 94 11.39 -8.40 3.13
C MET A 94 12.19 -8.12 4.40
N PHE A 95 13.17 -7.20 4.36
CA PHE A 95 13.96 -6.79 5.52
C PHE A 95 13.23 -5.73 6.36
N ASN A 96 12.07 -6.11 6.93
CA ASN A 96 11.26 -5.31 7.84
C ASN A 96 10.69 -4.00 7.26
N ALA A 97 10.34 -3.93 5.97
CA ALA A 97 9.55 -2.79 5.47
C ALA A 97 8.25 -2.64 6.29
N PRO A 98 7.76 -1.41 6.54
CA PRO A 98 6.68 -1.14 7.49
C PRO A 98 5.33 -1.73 7.06
N SER A 99 5.09 -1.91 5.77
CA SER A 99 3.96 -2.66 5.25
C SER A 99 4.43 -3.75 4.29
N GLN A 100 3.54 -4.69 3.98
CA GLN A 100 3.82 -5.86 3.15
C GLN A 100 2.65 -6.13 2.21
N PRO A 101 2.83 -6.84 1.08
CA PRO A 101 1.84 -6.88 0.00
C PRO A 101 0.41 -7.23 0.42
N TYR A 102 0.17 -8.33 1.14
CA TYR A 102 -1.19 -8.67 1.59
C TYR A 102 -1.72 -7.68 2.62
N GLN A 103 -0.84 -7.19 3.48
CA GLN A 103 -1.22 -6.23 4.52
C GLN A 103 -1.62 -4.87 3.93
N ARG A 104 -0.94 -4.42 2.88
CA ARG A 104 -1.33 -3.26 2.07
C ARG A 104 -2.76 -3.43 1.56
N THR A 105 -3.03 -4.51 0.83
CA THR A 105 -4.37 -4.80 0.29
C THR A 105 -5.44 -4.82 1.38
N TYR A 106 -5.18 -5.42 2.54
CA TYR A 106 -6.15 -5.41 3.63
C TYR A 106 -6.36 -4.02 4.22
N MET A 107 -5.28 -3.32 4.60
CA MET A 107 -5.34 -1.94 5.08
C MET A 107 -6.15 -1.06 4.14
N GLU A 108 -5.85 -1.16 2.85
CA GLU A 108 -6.42 -0.30 1.83
C GLU A 108 -7.91 -0.60 1.61
N CYS A 109 -8.31 -1.87 1.56
CA CYS A 109 -9.73 -2.25 1.47
C CYS A 109 -10.56 -1.84 2.69
N TYR A 110 -9.96 -1.73 3.87
CA TYR A 110 -10.65 -1.25 5.06
C TYR A 110 -10.75 0.28 5.13
N ARG A 111 -9.81 1.01 4.52
CA ARG A 111 -9.70 2.48 4.65
C ARG A 111 -10.24 3.26 3.45
N PHE A 112 -10.16 2.73 2.23
CA PHE A 112 -10.45 3.48 1.01
C PHE A 112 -11.63 2.90 0.23
N ARG A 113 -12.32 3.77 -0.52
CA ARG A 113 -13.51 3.44 -1.31
C ARG A 113 -13.17 3.36 -2.79
N GLY A 114 -13.75 2.38 -3.50
CA GLY A 114 -13.65 2.32 -4.96
C GLY A 114 -12.24 2.03 -5.49
N ILE A 115 -11.49 1.18 -4.79
CA ILE A 115 -10.14 0.76 -5.16
C ILE A 115 -10.12 -0.67 -5.73
N ASP A 116 -9.13 -0.96 -6.57
CA ASP A 116 -8.86 -2.30 -7.12
C ASP A 116 -7.41 -2.72 -6.80
N PRO A 117 -7.17 -3.42 -5.68
CA PRO A 117 -5.84 -3.83 -5.27
C PRO A 117 -5.40 -5.18 -5.86
N GLY A 118 -4.14 -5.26 -6.28
CA GLY A 118 -3.46 -6.50 -6.69
C GLY A 118 -2.27 -6.82 -5.80
N THR A 119 -2.22 -8.03 -5.26
CA THR A 119 -1.13 -8.50 -4.38
C THR A 119 -0.21 -9.50 -5.09
N LEU A 120 1.09 -9.24 -5.10
CA LEU A 120 2.12 -10.17 -5.55
C LEU A 120 3.26 -10.22 -4.54
N SER A 121 4.21 -11.14 -4.69
CA SER A 121 5.39 -11.18 -3.79
C SER A 121 6.26 -9.93 -3.89
N GLY A 122 6.64 -9.56 -5.11
CA GLY A 122 7.58 -8.45 -5.36
C GLY A 122 6.94 -7.09 -5.60
N ARG A 123 5.60 -7.00 -5.60
CA ARG A 123 4.89 -5.75 -5.80
C ARG A 123 3.46 -5.81 -5.27
N GLN A 124 2.91 -4.67 -4.90
CA GLN A 124 1.50 -4.48 -4.62
C GLN A 124 1.00 -3.23 -5.35
N ILE A 125 -0.13 -3.34 -6.03
CA ILE A 125 -0.69 -2.29 -6.89
C ILE A 125 -2.09 -1.93 -6.41
N VAL A 126 -2.48 -0.66 -6.57
CA VAL A 126 -3.86 -0.23 -6.54
C VAL A 126 -4.19 0.53 -7.82
N GLU A 127 -5.27 0.13 -8.46
CA GLU A 127 -5.91 0.87 -9.55
C GLU A 127 -7.19 1.56 -9.03
N CYS A 128 -7.33 2.86 -9.28
CA CYS A 128 -8.57 3.59 -9.02
C CYS A 128 -8.63 4.88 -9.84
N ARG A 129 -9.70 5.66 -9.69
CA ARG A 129 -9.89 6.92 -10.42
C ARG A 129 -8.79 7.92 -10.06
N GLU A 130 -8.23 8.60 -11.05
CA GLU A 130 -6.94 9.32 -10.93
C GLU A 130 -6.88 10.33 -9.76
N ARG A 131 -7.90 11.17 -9.54
CA ARG A 131 -7.86 12.09 -8.38
C ARG A 131 -7.96 11.39 -7.03
N ASP A 132 -8.72 10.30 -6.97
CA ASP A 132 -8.87 9.50 -5.75
C ASP A 132 -7.54 8.79 -5.46
N LEU A 133 -6.87 8.30 -6.51
CA LEU A 133 -5.54 7.69 -6.47
C LEU A 133 -4.47 8.67 -5.96
N GLU A 134 -4.49 9.94 -6.39
CA GLU A 134 -3.52 10.95 -5.93
C GLU A 134 -3.64 11.21 -4.43
N SER A 135 -4.86 11.38 -3.92
CA SER A 135 -5.13 11.55 -2.48
C SER A 135 -4.69 10.31 -1.69
N TYR A 136 -5.08 9.13 -2.16
CA TYR A 136 -4.67 7.84 -1.62
C TYR A 136 -3.13 7.68 -1.56
N SER A 137 -2.45 8.00 -2.66
CA SER A 137 -1.00 7.87 -2.79
C SER A 137 -0.28 8.82 -1.84
N LYS A 138 -0.78 10.05 -1.71
CA LYS A 138 -0.24 11.05 -0.78
C LYS A 138 -0.34 10.58 0.66
N GLU A 139 -1.46 9.99 1.08
CA GLU A 139 -1.61 9.47 2.43
C GLU A 139 -0.59 8.37 2.72
N LEU A 140 -0.46 7.38 1.82
CA LEU A 140 0.47 6.27 2.03
C LEU A 140 1.94 6.71 2.03
N ILE A 141 2.34 7.58 1.10
CA ILE A 141 3.73 8.09 1.03
C ILE A 141 4.07 8.92 2.27
N ASN A 142 3.12 9.65 2.84
CA ASN A 142 3.37 10.55 3.97
C ASN A 142 3.29 9.89 5.36
N THR A 143 2.89 8.63 5.44
CA THR A 143 2.63 7.96 6.72
C THR A 143 3.62 6.83 7.03
N GLU A 144 3.52 6.28 8.24
CA GLU A 144 4.34 5.19 8.77
C GLU A 144 4.38 3.91 7.91
N VAL A 145 3.49 3.76 6.93
CA VAL A 145 3.47 2.60 6.01
C VAL A 145 4.42 2.75 4.82
N PHE A 146 5.21 3.83 4.78
CA PHE A 146 6.22 4.10 3.77
C PHE A 146 7.55 4.47 4.41
N ASP A 147 8.55 3.62 4.20
CA ASP A 147 9.95 3.92 4.49
C ASP A 147 10.69 4.11 3.16
N PRO A 148 11.35 5.25 2.90
CA PRO A 148 11.87 5.54 1.57
C PRO A 148 13.09 4.70 1.16
N ALA A 149 13.75 3.99 2.09
CA ALA A 149 14.80 3.04 1.75
C ALA A 149 14.25 1.66 1.40
N LEU A 150 13.24 1.20 2.13
CA LEU A 150 12.71 -0.15 2.06
C LEU A 150 11.41 -0.27 1.27
N VAL A 151 10.78 0.85 0.92
CA VAL A 151 9.56 0.94 0.12
C VAL A 151 9.82 1.90 -1.03
N SER A 152 9.43 1.50 -2.24
CA SER A 152 9.54 2.39 -3.40
C SER A 152 8.42 2.17 -4.41
N CYS A 153 8.01 3.27 -5.06
CA CYS A 153 7.01 3.30 -6.12
C CYS A 153 7.63 2.79 -7.42
N ARG A 154 7.14 1.65 -7.92
CA ARG A 154 7.70 0.94 -9.08
C ARG A 154 6.59 0.35 -9.95
N GLY A 155 6.27 0.99 -11.08
CA GLY A 155 5.27 0.49 -12.05
C GLY A 155 5.79 -0.65 -12.94
N ALA A 156 7.08 -0.65 -13.24
CA ALA A 156 7.76 -1.67 -14.02
C ALA A 156 9.13 -2.02 -13.40
N THR A 157 9.72 -3.15 -13.80
CA THR A 157 11.04 -3.61 -13.33
C THR A 157 11.14 -3.57 -11.80
N VAL A 158 10.28 -4.35 -11.14
CA VAL A 158 10.03 -4.26 -9.69
C VAL A 158 11.00 -5.07 -8.83
N HIS A 159 11.98 -5.73 -9.44
CA HIS A 159 12.92 -6.61 -8.73
C HIS A 159 13.63 -5.88 -7.58
N GLY A 160 13.63 -6.46 -6.38
CA GLY A 160 14.25 -5.84 -5.20
C GLY A 160 13.77 -6.39 -3.85
N HIS A 161 12.48 -6.74 -3.71
CA HIS A 161 11.88 -7.08 -2.40
C HIS A 161 12.63 -8.17 -1.61
N SER A 162 13.19 -9.16 -2.30
CA SER A 162 13.87 -10.32 -1.74
C SER A 162 15.39 -10.26 -1.86
N LEU A 163 15.94 -9.13 -2.31
CA LEU A 163 17.38 -8.94 -2.45
C LEU A 163 17.96 -8.41 -1.14
N ARG A 164 19.25 -8.67 -0.94
CA ARG A 164 20.02 -7.97 0.09
C ARG A 164 19.92 -6.46 -0.15
N LEU A 165 19.88 -5.71 0.93
CA LEU A 165 20.01 -4.25 0.87
C LEU A 165 21.39 -3.88 0.35
N ALA A 166 21.48 -2.72 -0.29
CA ALA A 166 22.75 -2.11 -0.66
C ALA A 166 23.52 -1.66 0.61
N GLU A 167 24.79 -1.27 0.45
CA GLU A 167 25.65 -0.85 1.57
C GLU A 167 25.10 0.35 2.34
N ASP A 168 24.32 1.20 1.66
CA ASP A 168 23.64 2.36 2.23
C ASP A 168 22.25 2.03 2.83
N GLY A 169 21.87 0.76 2.86
CA GLY A 169 20.58 0.27 3.38
C GLY A 169 19.42 0.38 2.39
N MET A 170 19.63 0.88 1.18
CA MET A 170 18.55 1.02 0.17
C MET A 170 18.17 -0.35 -0.42
N MET A 171 16.87 -0.55 -0.67
CA MET A 171 16.39 -1.68 -1.44
C MET A 171 16.82 -1.54 -2.91
N PHE A 172 17.42 -2.60 -3.47
CA PHE A 172 17.85 -2.64 -4.87
C PHE A 172 16.74 -2.16 -5.83
N ASP A 173 17.05 -1.21 -6.72
CA ASP A 173 16.22 -0.78 -7.84
C ASP A 173 17.04 -0.81 -9.13
N MET A 174 16.70 -1.71 -10.06
CA MET A 174 17.41 -1.82 -11.34
C MET A 174 17.37 -0.51 -12.16
N LEU A 175 16.30 0.29 -12.02
CA LEU A 175 16.16 1.56 -12.73
C LEU A 175 16.70 2.76 -11.93
N GLN A 176 17.13 2.54 -10.68
CA GLN A 176 17.59 3.58 -9.76
C GLN A 176 16.67 4.80 -9.73
N ARG A 177 15.36 4.58 -9.51
CA ARG A 177 14.39 5.68 -9.44
C ARG A 177 14.59 6.54 -8.20
N CYS A 178 15.06 5.93 -7.12
CA CYS A 178 15.42 6.59 -5.87
C CYS A 178 16.93 6.60 -5.68
N VAL A 179 17.47 7.67 -5.12
CA VAL A 179 18.87 7.79 -4.70
C VAL A 179 18.94 8.35 -3.27
N LEU A 180 19.90 7.87 -2.47
CA LEU A 180 20.20 8.44 -1.16
C LEU A 180 21.19 9.60 -1.33
N GLY A 181 20.78 10.80 -0.93
CA GLY A 181 21.65 11.97 -0.91
C GLY A 181 22.67 11.92 0.24
N ALA A 182 23.76 12.68 0.11
CA ALA A 182 24.75 12.83 1.18
C ALA A 182 24.19 13.47 2.47
N ASP A 183 23.04 14.15 2.36
CA ASP A 183 22.23 14.69 3.46
C ASP A 183 21.40 13.60 4.20
N GLY A 184 21.47 12.35 3.73
CA GLY A 184 20.70 11.22 4.22
C GLY A 184 19.23 11.23 3.78
N VAL A 185 18.85 12.11 2.85
CA VAL A 185 17.48 12.20 2.32
C VAL A 185 17.38 11.39 1.04
N VAL A 186 16.37 10.53 0.96
CA VAL A 186 16.07 9.79 -0.26
C VAL A 186 15.28 10.67 -1.22
N LYS A 187 15.67 10.66 -2.50
CA LYS A 187 15.06 11.48 -3.54
C LYS A 187 14.66 10.61 -4.73
N TYR A 188 13.43 10.78 -5.22
CA TYR A 188 13.04 10.27 -6.53
C TYR A 188 13.66 11.17 -7.60
N VAL A 189 14.42 10.57 -8.52
CA VAL A 189 14.98 11.23 -9.72
C VAL A 189 14.29 10.77 -11.00
N LYS A 190 13.42 9.77 -10.89
CA LYS A 190 12.57 9.23 -11.95
C LYS A 190 11.18 8.93 -11.39
N ASN A 191 10.16 8.96 -12.25
CA ASN A 191 8.82 8.52 -11.89
C ASN A 191 8.75 6.99 -11.69
N GLN A 192 7.58 6.47 -11.30
CA GLN A 192 7.43 5.05 -10.99
C GLN A 192 7.74 4.09 -12.17
N ILE A 193 7.69 4.55 -13.42
CA ILE A 193 8.03 3.73 -14.61
C ILE A 193 9.47 3.95 -15.11
N GLY A 194 10.23 4.86 -14.48
CA GLY A 194 11.65 5.06 -14.76
C GLY A 194 11.97 6.22 -15.70
N GLU A 195 11.00 7.08 -16.02
CA GLU A 195 11.24 8.30 -16.79
C GLU A 195 11.86 9.37 -15.89
N PRO A 196 12.92 10.07 -16.31
CA PRO A 196 13.52 11.15 -15.53
C PRO A 196 12.51 12.23 -15.15
N LEU A 197 12.61 12.73 -13.91
CA LEU A 197 11.84 13.88 -13.46
C LEU A 197 12.55 15.17 -13.82
N ASP A 198 11.79 16.23 -14.11
CA ASP A 198 12.32 17.58 -14.35
C ASP A 198 13.03 18.15 -13.10
N ARG A 199 12.65 17.66 -11.92
CA ARG A 199 13.30 17.94 -10.64
C ARG A 199 13.23 16.74 -9.72
N ALA A 200 14.24 16.59 -8.85
CA ALA A 200 14.20 15.56 -7.82
C ALA A 200 13.08 15.84 -6.81
N VAL A 201 12.47 14.77 -6.30
CA VAL A 201 11.42 14.83 -5.29
C VAL A 201 11.93 14.20 -4.00
N GLU A 202 12.01 14.98 -2.93
CA GLU A 202 12.48 14.51 -1.63
C GLU A 202 11.37 13.75 -0.89
N VAL A 203 11.68 12.54 -0.40
CA VAL A 203 10.73 11.68 0.34
C VAL A 203 11.22 11.36 1.75
N GLY A 204 12.09 12.22 2.28
CA GLY A 204 12.58 12.16 3.66
C GLY A 204 13.71 11.16 3.89
N LYS A 205 14.10 11.02 5.16
CA LYS A 205 15.16 10.10 5.59
C LYS A 205 14.60 8.70 5.81
N PRO A 206 15.41 7.64 5.61
CA PRO A 206 15.07 6.30 6.03
C PRO A 206 14.85 6.21 7.55
N MET A 207 13.96 5.31 7.96
CA MET A 207 13.80 4.91 9.35
C MET A 207 14.96 4.03 9.81
N ASP A 208 15.30 4.10 11.09
CA ASP A 208 16.31 3.21 11.65
C ASP A 208 15.80 1.77 11.83
N ALA A 209 16.73 0.84 12.04
CA ALA A 209 16.42 -0.58 12.14
C ALA A 209 15.56 -0.93 13.37
N GLU A 210 15.66 -0.16 14.46
CA GLU A 210 14.85 -0.40 15.67
C GLU A 210 13.39 -0.03 15.40
N TRP A 211 13.17 1.14 14.78
CA TRP A 211 11.86 1.59 14.35
C TRP A 211 11.24 0.62 13.34
N LEU A 212 12.00 0.19 12.33
CA LEU A 212 11.50 -0.75 11.31
C LEU A 212 11.12 -2.10 11.93
N LYS A 213 11.94 -2.64 12.83
CA LYS A 213 11.61 -3.89 13.54
C LYS A 213 10.36 -3.75 14.41
N ALA A 214 10.13 -2.59 15.03
CA ALA A 214 8.97 -2.33 15.87
C ALA A 214 7.68 -2.10 15.08
N ASN A 215 7.76 -1.54 13.87
CA ASN A 215 6.60 -1.09 13.07
C ASN A 215 6.32 -1.96 11.83
N THR A 216 7.17 -2.94 11.53
CA THR A 216 6.92 -3.87 10.42
C THR A 216 5.71 -4.77 10.65
N THR A 217 5.15 -5.24 9.55
CA THR A 217 4.05 -6.21 9.49
C THR A 217 4.51 -7.56 8.96
N ILE A 218 5.82 -7.75 8.71
CA ILE A 218 6.39 -9.04 8.34
C ILE A 218 6.84 -9.82 9.58
N PHE A 219 6.65 -11.14 9.55
CA PHE A 219 7.37 -12.04 10.44
C PHE A 219 8.69 -12.43 9.77
N HIS A 220 9.80 -12.30 10.48
CA HIS A 220 11.13 -12.58 9.94
C HIS A 220 12.06 -13.16 11.00
N SER A 221 12.48 -14.41 10.86
CA SER A 221 13.23 -15.13 11.90
C SER A 221 14.64 -14.60 12.19
N LEU A 222 15.30 -13.95 11.21
CA LEU A 222 16.67 -13.44 11.39
C LEU A 222 16.75 -11.96 11.76
N ALA A 223 15.84 -11.13 11.25
CA ALA A 223 15.85 -9.68 11.38
C ALA A 223 14.72 -9.14 12.28
N GLY A 224 13.80 -9.99 12.74
CA GLY A 224 12.56 -9.54 13.38
C GLY A 224 11.94 -10.60 14.29
N THR A 225 10.61 -10.63 14.30
CA THR A 225 9.82 -11.60 15.09
C THR A 225 9.58 -12.85 14.26
N ALA A 226 9.91 -14.04 14.76
CA ALA A 226 9.67 -15.26 14.01
C ALA A 226 8.17 -15.62 14.01
N PHE A 227 7.65 -16.08 12.88
CA PHE A 227 6.23 -16.48 12.77
C PHE A 227 5.86 -17.58 13.77
N ARG A 228 6.80 -18.50 14.02
CA ARG A 228 6.61 -19.61 14.97
C ARG A 228 6.42 -19.17 16.42
N ASP A 229 6.77 -17.93 16.76
CA ASP A 229 6.67 -17.42 18.12
C ASP A 229 5.27 -16.87 18.41
N ASP A 230 4.43 -16.63 17.39
CA ASP A 230 3.04 -16.19 17.54
C ASP A 230 2.07 -17.38 17.41
N GLN A 231 1.94 -18.14 18.51
CA GLN A 231 1.15 -19.39 18.54
C GLN A 231 -0.32 -19.17 18.19
N GLU A 232 -0.94 -18.08 18.64
CA GLU A 232 -2.33 -17.76 18.29
C GLU A 232 -2.49 -17.57 16.77
N TYR A 233 -1.51 -16.94 16.11
CA TYR A 233 -1.54 -16.78 14.66
C TYR A 233 -1.38 -18.14 13.95
N VAL A 234 -0.49 -19.00 14.42
CA VAL A 234 -0.30 -20.35 13.88
C VAL A 234 -1.59 -21.18 14.01
N GLU A 235 -2.20 -21.19 15.20
CA GLU A 235 -3.47 -21.87 15.47
C GLU A 235 -4.60 -21.36 14.57
N TYR A 236 -4.70 -20.04 14.37
CA TYR A 236 -5.67 -19.46 13.46
C TYR A 236 -5.51 -19.97 12.03
N VAL A 237 -4.30 -20.02 11.50
CA VAL A 237 -4.02 -20.51 10.14
C VAL A 237 -4.38 -22.00 10.03
N GLN A 238 -3.99 -22.81 11.02
CA GLN A 238 -4.32 -24.24 11.06
C GLN A 238 -5.84 -24.48 11.15
N ARG A 239 -6.55 -23.65 11.92
CA ARG A 239 -8.02 -23.71 12.02
C ARG A 239 -8.66 -23.39 10.69
N ILE A 240 -8.27 -22.30 10.01
CA ILE A 240 -8.80 -21.98 8.67
C ILE A 240 -8.57 -23.14 7.70
N HIS A 241 -7.35 -23.68 7.67
CA HIS A 241 -7.03 -24.81 6.81
C HIS A 241 -7.94 -26.00 7.10
N SER A 242 -8.06 -26.39 8.37
CA SER A 242 -8.87 -27.53 8.80
C SER A 242 -10.35 -27.36 8.45
N LEU A 243 -10.91 -26.16 8.66
CA LEU A 243 -12.31 -25.87 8.34
C LEU A 243 -12.55 -25.87 6.82
N ARG A 244 -11.63 -25.29 6.02
CA ARG A 244 -11.72 -25.34 4.55
C ARG A 244 -11.66 -26.76 4.02
N THR A 245 -10.80 -27.60 4.61
CA THR A 245 -10.69 -29.02 4.25
C THR A 245 -11.97 -29.79 4.63
N LYS A 246 -12.43 -29.66 5.88
CA LYS A 246 -13.65 -30.31 6.40
C LYS A 246 -14.86 -29.96 5.54
N TYR A 247 -15.13 -28.67 5.36
CA TYR A 247 -16.33 -28.21 4.66
C TYR A 247 -16.21 -28.29 3.14
N GLY A 248 -15.00 -28.38 2.60
CA GLY A 248 -14.76 -28.72 1.19
C GLY A 248 -15.14 -30.17 0.87
N PHE A 249 -14.94 -31.09 1.82
CA PHE A 249 -15.44 -32.47 1.71
C PHE A 249 -16.96 -32.53 1.94
N MET A 250 -17.44 -32.00 3.07
CA MET A 250 -18.87 -31.87 3.33
C MET A 250 -19.18 -30.71 4.28
N PRO A 251 -19.99 -29.71 3.88
CA PRO A 251 -20.24 -28.51 4.67
C PRO A 251 -21.28 -28.73 5.77
N LYS A 252 -20.95 -29.57 6.75
CA LYS A 252 -21.80 -29.86 7.92
C LYS A 252 -21.00 -30.02 9.21
N GLU A 253 -21.66 -29.75 10.34
CA GLU A 253 -21.19 -30.05 11.69
C GLU A 253 -21.80 -31.39 12.10
N GLU A 254 -21.05 -32.48 12.00
CA GLU A 254 -21.43 -33.77 12.61
C GLU A 254 -20.78 -33.93 13.99
#